data_AF-A0A7S0GCY2-F1
#
_entry.id   AF-A0A7S0GCY2-F1
#
_cell.length_a   1.000
_cell.length_b   1.000
_cell.length_c   1.000
_cell.angle_alpha   90.00
_cell.angle_beta   90.00
_cell.angle_gamma   90.00
#
_symmetry.space_group_name_H-M   'P 1'
#
loop_
_entity.id
_entity.type
_entity.pdbx_description
1 polymer ?
#
loop_
_entity_poly.entity_id
_entity_poly.type
_entity_poly.pdbx_seq_one_letter_code
_entity_poly.pdbx_strand_id
1 'polypeptide(L)'
;MRNIVSNGGGSMSQESQRRLSDLLSSIFFAFVRDKSSRVVALELASGFTVLCGGRKSDKLEFAFDLIDDDKDGRLSRRGLWKYLRSFLTVLMSISSASANMTEGHIYSAIDSASTWATAQVFGAEQDKGLGNNDNSSKRSVCFDDFAEWYTQGGYGSIPWLELLDLKKWVLT
;
A
#
# COMPACT_ATOMS: atom_id res chain seq x y z
N MET A 1 -22.11 7.16 -5.21
CA MET A 1 -21.32 8.38 -5.02
C MET A 1 -21.20 9.10 -6.36
N ARG A 2 -22.01 10.13 -6.61
CA ARG A 2 -21.90 10.95 -7.83
C ARG A 2 -21.38 12.32 -7.37
N ASN A 3 -20.24 12.77 -7.89
CA ASN A 3 -19.62 14.10 -7.69
C ASN A 3 -18.60 14.21 -6.52
N ILE A 4 -17.46 13.53 -6.64
CA ILE A 4 -16.27 13.80 -5.80
C ILE A 4 -15.43 14.98 -6.34
N VAL A 5 -15.59 15.35 -7.62
CA VAL A 5 -14.82 16.42 -8.25
C VAL A 5 -15.75 17.60 -8.56
N SER A 6 -15.58 18.71 -7.84
CA SER A 6 -16.30 19.98 -8.09
C SER A 6 -15.40 21.01 -8.79
N ASN A 7 -16.03 21.88 -9.59
CA ASN A 7 -15.43 22.88 -10.48
C ASN A 7 -14.50 23.90 -9.80
N GLY A 8 -13.26 23.51 -9.49
CA GLY A 8 -12.24 24.42 -8.97
C GLY A 8 -10.98 24.46 -9.84
N GLY A 9 -10.76 25.58 -10.54
CA GLY A 9 -9.41 26.12 -10.80
C GLY A 9 -8.72 25.85 -12.15
N GLY A 10 -9.27 24.99 -13.00
CA GLY A 10 -8.82 24.79 -14.38
C GLY A 10 -9.86 23.96 -15.12
N SER A 11 -10.28 24.38 -16.32
CA SER A 11 -11.37 23.72 -17.06
C SER A 11 -10.96 22.31 -17.49
N MET A 12 -11.08 21.33 -16.58
CA MET A 12 -10.95 19.92 -16.88
C MET A 12 -12.14 19.49 -17.76
N SER A 13 -11.87 18.83 -18.87
CA SER A 13 -12.93 18.29 -19.74
C SER A 13 -13.89 17.41 -18.94
N GLN A 14 -15.18 17.42 -19.29
CA GLN A 14 -16.17 16.50 -18.70
C GLN A 14 -15.74 15.04 -18.86
N GLU A 15 -15.05 14.71 -19.95
CA GLU A 15 -14.51 13.36 -20.15
C GLU A 15 -13.41 13.03 -19.13
N SER A 16 -12.46 13.94 -18.92
CA SER A 16 -11.41 13.79 -17.93
C SER A 16 -12.00 13.68 -16.51
N GLN A 17 -13.03 14.48 -16.21
CA GLN A 17 -13.73 14.41 -14.92
C GLN A 17 -14.40 13.04 -14.70
N ARG A 18 -15.05 12.49 -15.73
CA ARG A 18 -15.67 11.15 -15.66
C ARG A 18 -14.62 10.07 -15.45
N ARG A 19 -13.57 10.06 -16.28
CA ARG A 19 -12.47 9.09 -16.15
C ARG A 19 -11.81 9.13 -14.77
N LEU A 20 -11.57 10.33 -14.23
CA LEU A 20 -11.03 10.50 -12.88
C LEU A 20 -12.02 9.98 -11.82
N SER A 21 -13.30 10.31 -11.94
CA SER A 21 -14.33 9.82 -11.02
C SER A 21 -14.43 8.29 -11.03
N ASP A 22 -14.34 7.66 -12.20
CA ASP A 22 -14.38 6.21 -12.35
C ASP A 22 -13.13 5.56 -11.73
N LEU A 23 -11.96 6.13 -11.98
CA LEU A 23 -10.69 5.68 -11.39
C LEU A 23 -10.72 5.76 -9.87
N LEU A 24 -11.09 6.92 -9.31
CA LEU A 24 -11.15 7.13 -7.86
C LEU A 24 -12.18 6.21 -7.19
N SER A 25 -13.32 5.99 -7.85
CA SER A 25 -14.34 5.05 -7.37
C SER A 25 -13.82 3.62 -7.37
N SER A 26 -13.16 3.20 -8.46
CA SER A 26 -12.53 1.88 -8.57
C SER A 26 -11.54 1.63 -7.43
N ILE A 27 -10.64 2.59 -7.18
CA ILE A 27 -9.67 2.50 -6.09
C ILE A 27 -10.40 2.42 -4.74
N PHE A 28 -11.37 3.29 -4.47
CA PHE A 28 -12.11 3.28 -3.21
C PHE A 28 -12.78 1.92 -2.95
N PHE A 29 -13.46 1.36 -3.96
CA PHE A 29 -14.14 0.08 -3.83
C PHE A 29 -13.16 -1.10 -3.69
N ALA A 30 -11.94 -1.01 -4.22
CA ALA A 30 -10.91 -2.02 -4.00
C ALA A 30 -10.44 -2.13 -2.54
N PHE A 31 -10.71 -1.13 -1.69
CA PHE A 31 -10.45 -1.23 -0.25
C PHE A 31 -11.63 -1.81 0.55
N VAL A 32 -12.81 -1.97 -0.06
CA VAL A 32 -13.99 -2.53 0.61
C VAL A 32 -13.87 -4.05 0.65
N ARG A 33 -13.73 -4.64 1.85
CA ARG A 33 -13.49 -6.08 2.04
C ARG A 33 -14.71 -6.89 2.47
N ASP A 34 -15.68 -6.26 3.11
CA ASP A 34 -16.86 -6.94 3.65
C ASP A 34 -18.14 -6.38 3.03
N LYS A 35 -19.29 -6.92 3.42
CA LYS A 35 -20.59 -6.38 3.03
C LYS A 35 -20.87 -5.01 3.67
N SER A 36 -20.00 -4.54 4.58
CA SER A 36 -20.08 -3.19 5.11
C SER A 36 -19.41 -2.28 4.09
N SER A 37 -20.12 -1.26 3.61
CA SER A 37 -19.59 -0.32 2.61
C SER A 37 -18.56 0.66 3.21
N ARG A 38 -17.69 0.20 4.11
CA ARG A 38 -16.76 1.02 4.89
C ARG A 38 -15.32 0.73 4.47
N VAL A 39 -14.52 1.78 4.46
CA VAL A 39 -13.08 1.75 4.18
C VAL A 39 -12.34 2.38 5.36
N VAL A 40 -11.20 1.81 5.72
CA VAL A 40 -10.30 2.41 6.72
C VAL A 40 -9.57 3.58 6.05
N ALA A 41 -9.86 4.80 6.48
CA ALA A 41 -9.35 6.02 5.84
C ALA A 41 -7.81 6.11 5.80
N LEU A 42 -7.13 5.61 6.84
CA LEU A 42 -5.66 5.64 6.93
C LEU A 42 -5.01 4.65 5.94
N GLU A 43 -5.59 3.46 5.76
CA GLU A 43 -5.15 2.49 4.74
C GLU A 43 -5.37 3.06 3.32
N LEU A 44 -6.53 3.69 3.09
CA LEU A 44 -6.82 4.37 1.83
C LEU A 44 -5.83 5.51 1.55
N ALA A 45 -5.61 6.40 2.52
CA ALA A 45 -4.67 7.52 2.40
C ALA A 45 -3.25 7.02 2.12
N SER A 46 -2.80 5.97 2.83
CA SER A 46 -1.51 5.33 2.61
C SER A 46 -1.36 4.83 1.17
N GLY A 47 -2.35 4.08 0.66
CA GLY A 47 -2.33 3.60 -0.72
C GLY A 47 -2.38 4.73 -1.75
N PHE A 48 -3.16 5.77 -1.50
CA PHE A 48 -3.30 6.92 -2.41
C PHE A 48 -1.99 7.67 -2.65
N THR A 49 -1.04 7.61 -1.71
CA THR A 49 0.29 8.23 -1.89
C THR A 49 1.06 7.68 -3.10
N VAL A 50 0.70 6.49 -3.61
CA VAL A 50 1.22 5.95 -4.89
C VAL A 50 1.06 6.98 -6.00
N LEU A 51 -0.09 7.65 -6.06
CA LEU A 51 -0.44 8.62 -7.11
C LEU A 51 0.14 10.02 -6.88
N CYS A 52 0.74 10.27 -5.71
CA CYS A 52 1.31 11.58 -5.38
C CYS A 52 2.71 11.76 -5.97
N GLY A 53 3.13 13.01 -6.21
CA GLY A 53 4.55 13.30 -6.43
C GLY A 53 5.38 13.09 -5.16
N GLY A 54 6.71 13.10 -5.29
CA GLY A 54 7.64 12.96 -4.16
C GLY A 54 8.54 11.74 -4.27
N ARG A 55 9.44 11.57 -3.28
CA ARG A 55 10.39 10.45 -3.27
C ARG A 55 9.70 9.19 -2.71
N LYS A 56 10.15 8.03 -3.15
CA LYS A 56 9.68 6.72 -2.64
C LYS A 56 9.82 6.62 -1.12
N SER A 57 10.97 7.03 -0.56
CA SER A 57 11.24 6.99 0.88
C SER A 57 10.19 7.79 1.67
N ASP A 58 9.88 9.00 1.22
CA ASP A 58 8.97 9.91 1.93
C ASP A 58 7.55 9.34 1.97
N LYS A 59 7.11 8.68 0.90
CA LYS A 59 5.81 7.99 0.83
C LYS A 59 5.76 6.77 1.76
N LEU A 60 6.83 5.99 1.78
CA LEU A 60 6.96 4.81 2.64
C LEU A 60 6.94 5.23 4.12
N GLU A 61 7.74 6.21 4.51
CA GLU A 61 7.81 6.72 5.88
C GLU A 61 6.48 7.32 6.34
N PHE A 62 5.86 8.16 5.51
CA PHE A 62 4.56 8.77 5.80
C PHE A 62 3.46 7.73 6.00
N ALA A 63 3.36 6.73 5.11
CA ALA A 63 2.37 5.67 5.24
C ALA A 63 2.68 4.76 6.45
N PHE A 64 3.94 4.59 6.83
CA PHE A 64 4.30 3.84 8.03
C PHE A 64 3.74 4.54 9.28
N ASP A 65 3.96 5.85 9.40
CA ASP A 65 3.40 6.67 10.48
C ASP A 65 1.87 6.66 10.48
N LEU A 66 1.21 6.70 9.30
CA LEU A 66 -0.26 6.61 9.23
C LEU A 66 -0.83 5.29 9.76
N ILE A 67 -0.09 4.19 9.63
CA ILE A 67 -0.55 2.85 10.03
C ILE A 67 -0.15 2.51 11.48
N ASP A 68 0.83 3.23 12.04
CA ASP A 68 1.23 3.19 13.44
C ASP A 68 0.13 3.84 14.31
N ASP A 69 -0.81 3.01 14.76
CA ASP A 69 -2.00 3.43 15.50
C ASP A 69 -1.67 3.95 16.91
N ASP A 70 -0.66 3.39 17.58
CA ASP A 70 -0.24 3.76 18.95
C ASP A 70 0.96 4.71 19.03
N LYS A 71 1.53 5.08 17.88
CA LYS A 71 2.60 6.07 17.75
C LYS A 71 3.86 5.68 18.51
N ASP A 72 4.14 4.39 18.58
CA ASP A 72 5.36 3.86 19.20
C ASP A 72 6.54 3.75 18.21
N GLY A 73 6.32 4.13 16.95
CA GLY A 73 7.27 4.07 15.85
C GLY A 73 7.42 2.67 15.25
N ARG A 74 6.50 1.73 15.56
CA ARG A 74 6.62 0.32 15.18
C ARG A 74 5.32 -0.24 14.65
N LEU A 75 5.44 -1.20 13.73
CA LEU A 75 4.31 -1.95 13.21
C LEU A 75 4.38 -3.41 13.63
N SER A 76 3.28 -3.91 14.17
CA SER A 76 3.05 -5.35 14.32
C SER A 76 2.98 -6.04 12.95
N ARG A 77 2.97 -7.38 12.92
CA ARG A 77 2.75 -8.14 11.66
C ARG A 77 1.46 -7.71 10.94
N ARG A 78 0.40 -7.42 11.70
CA ARG A 78 -0.87 -6.94 11.13
C ARG A 78 -0.71 -5.53 10.56
N GLY A 79 -0.01 -4.64 11.26
CA GLY A 79 0.27 -3.28 10.80
C GLY A 79 1.07 -3.28 9.49
N LEU A 80 2.18 -4.01 9.45
CA LEU A 80 3.01 -4.11 8.24
C LEU A 80 2.25 -4.73 7.06
N TRP A 81 1.40 -5.74 7.32
CA TRP A 81 0.53 -6.30 6.29
C TRP A 81 -0.45 -5.26 5.73
N LYS A 82 -1.11 -4.46 6.58
CA LYS A 82 -2.00 -3.36 6.13
C LYS A 82 -1.24 -2.32 5.31
N TYR A 83 -0.06 -1.94 5.78
CA TYR A 83 0.83 -0.99 5.12
C TYR A 83 1.20 -1.44 3.69
N LEU A 84 1.69 -2.67 3.52
CA LEU A 84 2.04 -3.22 2.20
C LEU A 84 0.81 -3.43 1.31
N ARG A 85 -0.28 -3.93 1.89
CA ARG A 85 -1.56 -4.13 1.19
C ARG A 85 -2.12 -2.82 0.65
N SER A 86 -1.96 -1.71 1.37
CA SER A 86 -2.49 -0.40 0.97
C SER A 86 -1.90 0.04 -0.37
N PHE A 87 -0.58 -0.08 -0.54
CA PHE A 87 0.08 0.22 -1.81
C PHE A 87 -0.31 -0.75 -2.93
N LEU A 88 -0.28 -2.05 -2.66
CA LEU A 88 -0.63 -3.07 -3.65
C LEU A 88 -2.06 -2.93 -4.15
N THR A 89 -3.00 -2.57 -3.28
CA THR A 89 -4.40 -2.33 -3.66
C THR A 89 -4.50 -1.24 -4.71
N VAL A 90 -3.82 -0.11 -4.52
CA VAL A 90 -3.84 0.98 -5.51
C VAL A 90 -3.10 0.57 -6.79
N LEU A 91 -1.91 -0.03 -6.68
CA LEU A 91 -1.16 -0.49 -7.86
C LEU A 91 -1.95 -1.48 -8.71
N MET A 92 -2.68 -2.42 -8.09
CA MET A 92 -3.54 -3.36 -8.81
C MET A 92 -4.79 -2.70 -9.40
N SER A 93 -5.36 -1.70 -8.71
CA SER A 93 -6.55 -0.98 -9.18
C SER A 93 -6.29 -0.15 -10.44
N ILE A 94 -5.05 0.32 -10.62
CA ILE A 94 -4.66 1.14 -11.78
C ILE A 94 -3.90 0.35 -12.86
N SER A 95 -3.56 -0.90 -12.58
CA SER A 95 -2.83 -1.76 -13.53
C SER A 95 -3.75 -2.30 -14.61
N SER A 96 -3.34 -2.24 -15.87
CA SER A 96 -4.06 -2.92 -16.96
C SER A 96 -4.01 -4.44 -16.84
N ALA A 97 -3.04 -5.00 -16.11
CA ALA A 97 -2.92 -6.45 -15.89
C ALA A 97 -4.07 -7.02 -15.06
N SER A 98 -4.76 -6.18 -14.26
CA SER A 98 -5.93 -6.60 -13.48
C SER A 98 -7.24 -6.55 -14.28
N ALA A 99 -7.24 -5.96 -15.49
CA ALA A 99 -8.46 -5.76 -16.28
C ALA A 99 -9.19 -7.07 -16.64
N ASN A 100 -8.46 -8.17 -16.77
CA ASN A 100 -9.01 -9.48 -17.11
C ASN A 100 -9.14 -10.42 -15.89
N MET A 101 -8.80 -9.93 -14.68
CA MET A 101 -8.90 -10.72 -13.46
C MET A 101 -10.24 -10.48 -12.77
N THR A 102 -10.77 -11.52 -12.12
CA THR A 102 -11.94 -11.35 -11.25
C THR A 102 -11.52 -10.66 -9.95
N GLU A 103 -12.45 -9.93 -9.31
CA GLU A 103 -12.20 -9.25 -8.04
C GLU A 103 -11.62 -10.20 -6.97
N GLY A 104 -12.17 -11.43 -6.88
CA GLY A 104 -11.68 -12.44 -5.94
C GLY A 104 -10.23 -12.85 -6.18
N HIS A 105 -9.79 -12.98 -7.44
CA HIS A 105 -8.39 -13.27 -7.76
C HIS A 105 -7.47 -12.09 -7.43
N ILE A 106 -7.91 -10.85 -7.69
CA ILE A 106 -7.16 -9.65 -7.34
C ILE A 106 -6.95 -9.58 -5.81
N TYR A 107 -8.01 -9.78 -5.03
CA TYR A 107 -7.91 -9.77 -3.57
C TYR A 107 -6.98 -10.85 -3.04
N SER A 108 -7.11 -12.07 -3.56
CA SER A 108 -6.23 -13.19 -3.19
C SER A 108 -4.76 -12.90 -3.50
N ALA A 109 -4.48 -12.32 -4.68
CA ALA A 109 -3.12 -11.96 -5.08
C ALA A 109 -2.53 -10.88 -4.15
N ILE A 110 -3.29 -9.82 -3.87
CA ILE A 110 -2.87 -8.74 -2.95
C ILE A 110 -2.62 -9.31 -1.54
N ASP A 111 -3.54 -10.13 -1.02
CA ASP A 111 -3.43 -10.70 0.32
C ASP A 111 -2.22 -11.64 0.42
N SER A 112 -2.01 -12.48 -0.60
CA SER A 112 -0.89 -13.41 -0.65
C SER A 112 0.45 -12.68 -0.73
N ALA A 113 0.57 -11.70 -1.62
CA ALA A 113 1.78 -10.90 -1.77
C ALA A 113 2.12 -10.11 -0.50
N SER A 114 1.11 -9.48 0.12
CA SER A 114 1.28 -8.71 1.36
C SER A 114 1.66 -9.62 2.54
N THR A 115 1.04 -10.79 2.64
CA THR A 115 1.35 -11.79 3.69
C THR A 115 2.76 -12.32 3.53
N TRP A 116 3.14 -12.69 2.31
CA TRP A 116 4.48 -13.19 2.01
C TRP A 116 5.55 -12.14 2.30
N ALA A 117 5.36 -10.91 1.84
CA ALA A 117 6.29 -9.81 2.07
C ALA A 117 6.45 -9.49 3.57
N THR A 118 5.34 -9.46 4.31
CA THR A 118 5.36 -9.31 5.78
C THR A 118 6.15 -10.44 6.43
N ALA A 119 5.97 -11.68 5.98
CA ALA A 119 6.71 -12.82 6.53
C ALA A 119 8.22 -12.71 6.26
N GLN A 120 8.63 -12.21 5.09
CA GLN A 120 10.03 -11.98 4.76
C GLN A 120 10.70 -10.95 5.68
N VAL A 121 10.05 -9.80 5.91
CA VAL A 121 10.58 -8.75 6.79
C VAL A 121 10.78 -9.29 8.21
N PHE A 122 9.75 -9.93 8.78
CA PHE A 122 9.84 -10.50 10.13
C PHE A 122 10.76 -11.72 10.24
N GLY A 123 11.00 -12.43 9.14
CA GLY A 123 11.96 -13.52 9.07
C GLY A 123 13.41 -13.02 9.13
N ALA A 124 13.72 -11.98 8.36
CA ALA A 124 15.05 -11.35 8.39
C ALA A 124 15.39 -10.78 9.77
N GLU A 125 14.41 -10.19 10.46
CA GLU A 125 14.59 -9.72 11.84
C GLU A 125 14.83 -10.84 12.84
N GLN A 126 14.32 -12.06 12.58
CA GLN A 126 14.59 -13.22 13.43
C GLN A 126 16.03 -13.72 13.27
N ASP A 127 16.58 -13.68 12.06
CA ASP A 127 17.94 -14.12 11.76
C ASP A 127 19.01 -13.19 12.37
N LYS A 128 18.66 -11.93 12.67
CA LYS A 128 19.53 -10.97 13.39
C LYS A 128 19.71 -11.29 14.89
N GLY A 129 19.13 -12.37 15.41
CA GLY A 129 19.52 -12.94 16.71
C GLY A 129 18.97 -12.24 17.97
N LEU A 130 18.02 -11.31 17.86
CA LEU A 130 17.38 -10.65 19.02
C LEU A 130 16.23 -11.48 19.65
N GLY A 131 16.04 -12.73 19.22
CA GLY A 131 14.83 -13.50 19.49
C GLY A 131 14.96 -14.60 20.54
N ASN A 132 15.49 -14.32 21.74
CA ASN A 132 15.46 -15.28 22.85
C ASN A 132 14.49 -14.90 23.99
N ASN A 133 13.39 -14.19 23.69
CA ASN A 133 12.30 -13.99 24.65
C ASN A 133 10.92 -14.34 24.08
N ASP A 134 10.22 -15.10 24.90
CA ASP A 134 9.06 -15.96 24.69
C ASP A 134 7.75 -15.18 24.50
N ASN A 135 7.68 -14.28 23.51
CA ASN A 135 6.41 -13.65 23.17
C ASN A 135 6.30 -13.30 21.68
N SER A 136 6.08 -14.34 20.86
CA SER A 136 5.83 -14.23 19.42
C SER A 136 4.68 -13.27 19.05
N SER A 137 3.78 -13.00 20.01
CA SER A 137 2.62 -12.11 19.88
C SER A 137 2.94 -10.60 19.96
N LYS A 138 4.14 -10.20 20.43
CA LYS A 138 4.55 -8.79 20.58
C LYS A 138 5.63 -8.34 19.59
N ARG A 139 5.97 -9.15 18.58
CA ARG A 139 6.98 -8.74 17.60
C ARG A 139 6.46 -7.61 16.72
N SER A 140 7.22 -6.52 16.66
CA SER A 140 7.00 -5.37 15.79
C SER A 140 8.33 -4.94 15.17
N VAL A 141 8.25 -4.21 14.06
CA VAL A 141 9.40 -3.67 13.32
C VAL A 141 9.26 -2.15 13.24
N CYS A 142 10.35 -1.39 13.30
CA CYS A 142 10.31 0.03 12.99
C CYS A 142 10.56 0.28 11.49
N PHE A 143 10.46 1.54 11.07
CA PHE A 143 10.71 1.92 9.68
C PHE A 143 12.15 1.62 9.23
N ASP A 144 13.13 1.83 10.11
CA ASP A 144 14.54 1.55 9.81
C ASP A 144 14.78 0.05 9.58
N ASP A 145 14.18 -0.83 10.39
CA ASP A 145 14.25 -2.28 10.20
C ASP A 145 13.73 -2.69 8.81
N PHE A 146 12.58 -2.10 8.41
CA PHE A 146 11.99 -2.33 7.10
C PHE A 146 12.86 -1.77 5.96
N ALA A 147 13.39 -0.56 6.11
CA ALA A 147 14.23 0.09 5.11
C ALA A 147 15.56 -0.67 4.92
N GLU A 148 16.18 -1.11 6.02
CA GLU A 148 17.38 -1.93 6.01
C GLU A 148 17.13 -3.26 5.29
N TRP A 149 16.08 -3.98 5.65
CA TRP A 149 15.68 -5.22 4.97
C TRP A 149 15.48 -4.99 3.47
N TYR A 150 14.81 -3.90 3.09
CA TYR A 150 14.56 -3.57 1.70
C TYR A 150 15.87 -3.35 0.94
N THR A 151 16.81 -2.59 1.51
CA THR A 151 18.12 -2.30 0.91
C THR A 151 19.04 -3.52 0.83
N GLN A 152 18.96 -4.45 1.76
CA GLN A 152 19.80 -5.66 1.79
C GLN A 152 19.37 -6.77 0.81
N GLY A 153 18.26 -6.58 0.10
CA GLY A 153 17.78 -7.55 -0.91
C GLY A 153 16.26 -7.64 -0.99
N GLY A 154 15.53 -7.07 -0.03
CA GLY A 154 14.06 -7.00 -0.06
C GLY A 154 13.51 -6.32 -1.32
N TYR A 155 14.28 -5.43 -1.97
CA TYR A 155 13.93 -4.86 -3.28
C TYR A 155 13.74 -5.91 -4.38
N GLY A 156 14.44 -7.05 -4.31
CA GLY A 156 14.25 -8.17 -5.24
C GLY A 156 13.00 -9.00 -4.94
N SER A 157 12.61 -9.04 -3.66
CA SER A 157 11.42 -9.74 -3.17
C SER A 157 10.13 -8.99 -3.47
N ILE A 158 10.11 -7.67 -3.25
CA ILE A 158 8.94 -6.82 -3.51
C ILE A 158 9.28 -5.62 -4.43
N PRO A 159 9.67 -5.89 -5.69
CA PRO A 159 10.10 -4.86 -6.63
C PRO A 159 8.96 -3.89 -6.99
N TRP A 160 7.70 -4.27 -6.78
CA TRP A 160 6.54 -3.42 -7.00
C TRP A 160 6.56 -2.13 -6.14
N LEU A 161 7.31 -2.10 -5.03
CA LEU A 161 7.51 -0.86 -4.27
C LEU A 161 8.30 0.21 -5.04
N GLU A 162 9.06 -0.16 -6.06
CA GLU A 162 9.73 0.81 -6.92
C GLU A 162 8.72 1.65 -7.72
N LEU A 163 7.50 1.15 -7.92
CA LEU A 163 6.42 1.89 -8.59
C LEU A 163 5.85 3.01 -7.72
N LEU A 164 6.26 3.15 -6.46
CA LEU A 164 5.97 4.37 -5.68
C LEU A 164 6.79 5.57 -6.17
N ASP A 165 7.85 5.35 -6.96
CA ASP A 165 8.52 6.42 -7.71
C ASP A 165 7.85 6.60 -9.08
N LEU A 166 7.07 7.67 -9.22
CA LEU A 166 6.37 7.99 -10.47
C LEU A 166 7.32 8.20 -11.65
N LYS A 167 8.61 8.49 -11.42
CA LYS A 167 9.60 8.59 -12.50
C LYS A 167 9.87 7.26 -13.20
N LYS A 168 9.50 6.14 -12.56
CA LYS A 168 9.62 4.79 -13.14
C LYS A 168 8.42 4.41 -14.00
N TRP A 169 7.39 5.24 -14.04
CA TRP A 169 6.22 5.00 -14.87
C TRP A 169 6.54 5.50 -16.27
N VAL A 170 6.55 4.59 -17.24
CA VAL A 170 6.74 4.94 -18.64
C VAL A 170 5.42 5.55 -19.13
N LEU A 171 5.27 6.86 -18.94
CA LEU A 171 4.20 7.66 -19.53
C LEU A 171 4.71 8.19 -20.87
N THR A 172 4.78 7.32 -21.87
CA THR A 172 5.02 7.69 -23.27
C THR A 172 3.72 7.86 -24.01
#